data_AF-A0A8H9K5J3-F1
#
_entry.id   AF-A0A8H9K5J3-F1
#
_cell.length_a   1.000
_cell.length_b   1.000
_cell.length_c   1.000
_cell.angle_alpha   90.00
_cell.angle_beta   90.00
_cell.angle_gamma   90.00
#
_symmetry.space_group_name_H-M   'P 1'
#
loop_
_entity.id
_entity.type
_entity.pdbx_description
1 polymer ?
#
loop_
_entity_poly.entity_id
_entity_poly.type
_entity_poly.pdbx_seq_one_letter_code
_entity_poly.pdbx_strand_id
1 'polypeptide(L)'
;MFIRNQLFRAKKHEMNNKKIDIFIRNDFPDGITMPLGKTVAQVSHALGLLVLNRCEIVDETDLAIILKMNPELHSTVLNKEFVTSELVLNYVSEDEVVAECGGSVVVDRGKTVFWGRTVTCGAVARGGWLGAEVESNILSKEVVASVSVMQGIFVNTGTIAFDSQIIDMASKLSVSAFFEAFDLSTGQAIVSKTSNLYRWLTNGYGKTVVRSKKGIHMEALADGLANEGVEISGLAGHIFATEPCKKELLETFTRTKHTRLL
;
A
#
# COMPACT_ATOMS: atom_id res chain seq x y z
N MET A 1 20.48 -1.40 60.03
CA MET A 1 19.36 -2.23 59.58
C MET A 1 19.06 -1.82 58.14
N PHE A 2 19.65 -2.53 57.17
CA PHE A 2 19.69 -2.13 55.76
C PHE A 2 18.43 -2.61 55.02
N ILE A 3 17.73 -1.68 54.37
CA ILE A 3 16.64 -1.96 53.44
C ILE A 3 17.25 -2.41 52.12
N ARG A 4 16.98 -3.66 51.72
CA ARG A 4 17.36 -4.23 50.43
C ARG A 4 16.47 -3.65 49.33
N ASN A 5 17.02 -2.72 48.55
CA ASN A 5 16.63 -2.47 47.17
C ASN A 5 17.06 -3.67 46.31
N GLN A 6 16.13 -4.55 45.94
CA GLN A 6 16.36 -5.48 44.83
C GLN A 6 15.68 -4.95 43.57
N LEU A 7 16.51 -4.28 42.78
CA LEU A 7 16.52 -4.22 41.33
C LEU A 7 15.21 -4.60 40.62
N PHE A 8 14.48 -3.57 40.21
CA PHE A 8 13.74 -3.61 38.96
C PHE A 8 14.69 -4.05 37.84
N ARG A 9 14.56 -5.30 37.39
CA ARG A 9 14.96 -5.69 36.05
C ARG A 9 14.06 -4.88 35.11
N ALA A 10 14.56 -3.73 34.65
CA ALA A 10 14.06 -3.14 33.43
C ALA A 10 14.18 -4.23 32.35
N LYS A 11 13.05 -4.82 31.96
CA LYS A 11 12.97 -5.50 30.67
C LYS A 11 13.42 -4.45 29.67
N LYS A 12 14.62 -4.65 29.12
CA LYS A 12 15.06 -3.99 27.90
C LYS A 12 13.96 -4.35 26.89
N HIS A 13 13.03 -3.43 26.63
CA HIS A 13 12.19 -3.51 25.46
C HIS A 13 13.18 -3.47 24.30
N GLU A 14 13.58 -4.63 23.80
CA GLU A 14 13.93 -4.73 22.40
C GLU A 14 12.73 -4.13 21.69
N MET A 15 12.92 -2.95 21.09
CA MET A 15 12.06 -2.53 20.00
C MET A 15 12.22 -3.62 18.97
N ASN A 16 11.33 -4.61 19.02
CA ASN A 16 11.13 -5.55 17.95
C ASN A 16 10.64 -4.69 16.80
N ASN A 17 11.58 -4.10 16.05
CA ASN A 17 11.24 -3.33 14.87
C ASN A 17 10.56 -4.31 13.95
N LYS A 18 9.24 -4.16 13.85
CA LYS A 18 8.39 -4.90 12.95
C LYS A 18 8.90 -4.60 11.54
N LYS A 19 9.41 -5.63 10.86
CA LYS A 19 9.97 -5.52 9.51
C LYS A 19 9.02 -6.11 8.48
N ILE A 20 8.94 -5.45 7.33
CA ILE A 20 8.30 -5.97 6.13
C ILE A 20 9.36 -6.01 5.05
N ASP A 21 9.70 -7.23 4.62
CA ASP A 21 10.60 -7.44 3.49
C ASP A 21 9.80 -7.31 2.20
N ILE A 22 10.28 -6.49 1.28
CA ILE A 22 9.70 -6.29 -0.04
C ILE A 22 10.67 -6.82 -1.08
N PHE A 23 10.25 -7.84 -1.81
CA PHE A 23 11.05 -8.48 -2.86
C PHE A 23 10.65 -7.89 -4.19
N ILE A 24 11.53 -7.08 -4.78
CA ILE A 24 11.30 -6.38 -6.04
C ILE A 24 12.12 -7.07 -7.11
N ARG A 25 11.46 -7.51 -8.19
CA ARG A 25 12.16 -8.05 -9.34
C ARG A 25 13.12 -7.02 -9.92
N ASN A 26 14.35 -7.45 -10.13
CA ASN A 26 15.38 -6.68 -10.82
C ASN A 26 16.21 -7.58 -11.74
N ASP A 27 15.70 -7.85 -12.93
CA ASP A 27 16.37 -8.62 -13.97
C ASP A 27 17.02 -7.75 -15.06
N PHE A 28 17.14 -6.43 -14.86
CA PHE A 28 17.76 -5.53 -15.84
C PHE A 28 19.29 -5.69 -15.82
N PRO A 29 19.92 -6.32 -16.83
CA PRO A 29 21.35 -6.64 -16.83
C PRO A 29 22.23 -5.39 -16.90
N ASP A 30 21.69 -4.31 -17.48
CA ASP A 30 22.39 -3.05 -17.73
C ASP A 30 22.26 -2.04 -16.57
N GLY A 31 21.72 -2.47 -15.42
CA GLY A 31 21.51 -1.59 -14.26
C GLY A 31 20.38 -0.56 -14.45
N ILE A 32 19.49 -0.74 -15.44
CA ILE A 32 18.30 0.08 -15.60
C ILE A 32 17.37 -0.21 -14.42
N THR A 33 17.26 0.75 -13.49
CA THR A 33 16.33 0.65 -12.38
C THR A 33 14.92 0.96 -12.83
N MET A 34 13.94 0.27 -12.23
CA MET A 34 12.54 0.60 -12.41
C MET A 34 12.30 2.08 -12.03
N PRO A 35 11.57 2.86 -12.86
CA PRO A 35 11.22 4.24 -12.52
C PRO A 35 10.61 4.36 -11.12
N LEU A 36 10.98 5.39 -10.37
CA LEU A 36 10.62 5.54 -8.96
C LEU A 36 9.10 5.42 -8.71
N GLY A 37 8.26 6.07 -9.52
CA GLY A 37 6.80 5.96 -9.36
C GLY A 37 6.26 4.57 -9.64
N LYS A 38 6.91 3.80 -10.51
CA LYS A 38 6.59 2.38 -10.70
C LYS A 38 7.00 1.57 -9.47
N THR A 39 8.20 1.79 -8.93
CA THR A 39 8.63 1.14 -7.68
C THR A 39 7.65 1.42 -6.55
N VAL A 40 7.26 2.69 -6.34
CA VAL A 40 6.22 3.06 -5.38
C VAL A 40 4.93 2.28 -5.63
N ALA A 41 4.41 2.26 -6.86
CA ALA A 41 3.18 1.55 -7.17
C ALA A 41 3.26 0.06 -6.84
N GLN A 42 4.36 -0.60 -7.21
CA GLN A 42 4.58 -2.04 -6.99
C GLN A 42 4.76 -2.38 -5.51
N VAL A 43 5.51 -1.57 -4.74
CA VAL A 43 5.65 -1.74 -3.29
C VAL A 43 4.29 -1.52 -2.61
N SER A 44 3.55 -0.49 -3.00
CA SER A 44 2.20 -0.23 -2.48
C SER A 44 1.23 -1.37 -2.80
N HIS A 45 1.36 -2.00 -3.98
CA HIS A 45 0.61 -3.19 -4.36
C HIS A 45 0.95 -4.39 -3.48
N ALA A 46 2.24 -4.68 -3.29
CA ALA A 46 2.69 -5.80 -2.48
C ALA A 46 2.27 -5.63 -1.02
N LEU A 47 2.41 -4.43 -0.45
CA LEU A 47 1.92 -4.10 0.90
C LEU A 47 0.39 -4.23 1.00
N GLY A 48 -0.34 -3.76 -0.01
CA GLY A 48 -1.79 -3.94 -0.08
C GLY A 48 -2.15 -5.42 -0.04
N LEU A 49 -1.60 -6.24 -0.93
CA LEU A 49 -1.83 -7.70 -0.98
C LEU A 49 -1.49 -8.37 0.35
N LEU A 50 -0.35 -8.03 0.96
CA LEU A 50 0.05 -8.53 2.27
C LEU A 50 -1.05 -8.28 3.32
N VAL A 51 -1.62 -7.07 3.34
CA VAL A 51 -2.71 -6.71 4.26
C VAL A 51 -4.01 -7.43 3.90
N LEU A 52 -4.39 -7.47 2.63
CA LEU A 52 -5.68 -7.98 2.19
C LEU A 52 -5.80 -9.49 2.31
N ASN A 53 -4.69 -10.20 2.16
CA ASN A 53 -4.63 -11.63 2.49
C ASN A 53 -4.89 -11.92 3.96
N ARG A 54 -5.04 -10.90 4.82
CA ARG A 54 -5.39 -10.99 6.25
C ARG A 54 -6.75 -10.36 6.55
N CYS A 55 -7.54 -10.06 5.52
CA CYS A 55 -8.90 -9.57 5.62
C CYS A 55 -9.86 -10.65 5.08
N GLU A 56 -10.73 -11.16 5.96
CA GLU A 56 -11.71 -12.18 5.65
C GLU A 56 -13.06 -11.56 5.27
N ILE A 57 -13.76 -12.15 4.30
CA ILE A 57 -15.18 -11.89 4.07
C ILE A 57 -15.98 -12.66 5.12
N VAL A 58 -16.54 -11.95 6.11
CA VAL A 58 -17.33 -12.56 7.19
C VAL A 58 -18.83 -12.55 6.93
N ASP A 59 -19.28 -11.72 5.98
CA ASP A 59 -20.65 -11.67 5.50
C ASP A 59 -20.69 -11.11 4.08
N GLU A 60 -21.66 -11.56 3.29
CA GLU A 60 -21.86 -11.14 1.90
C GLU A 60 -23.34 -11.12 1.54
N THR A 61 -23.76 -9.97 1.01
CA THR A 61 -25.11 -9.75 0.45
C THR A 61 -24.99 -9.37 -1.02
N ASP A 62 -26.13 -9.24 -1.72
CA ASP A 62 -26.15 -8.74 -3.09
C ASP A 62 -25.62 -7.31 -3.23
N LEU A 63 -25.67 -6.51 -2.16
CA LEU A 63 -25.34 -5.08 -2.19
C LEU A 63 -23.98 -4.75 -1.58
N ALA A 64 -23.49 -5.57 -0.65
CA ALA A 64 -22.29 -5.28 0.12
C ALA A 64 -21.59 -6.55 0.61
N ILE A 65 -20.32 -6.40 0.95
CA ILE A 65 -19.54 -7.38 1.71
C ILE A 65 -19.13 -6.77 3.04
N ILE A 66 -18.91 -7.62 4.05
CA ILE A 66 -18.27 -7.23 5.30
C ILE A 66 -16.89 -7.87 5.35
N LEU A 67 -15.87 -7.02 5.33
CA LEU A 67 -14.48 -7.42 5.53
C LEU A 67 -14.13 -7.32 7.01
N LYS A 68 -13.38 -8.29 7.52
CA LYS A 68 -12.84 -8.29 8.88
C LYS A 68 -11.35 -8.55 8.86
N MET A 69 -10.58 -7.70 9.52
CA MET A 69 -9.16 -7.95 9.75
C MET A 69 -8.98 -9.17 10.68
N ASN A 70 -7.95 -9.98 10.44
CA ASN A 70 -7.52 -10.92 11.46
C ASN A 70 -7.09 -10.17 12.76
N PRO A 71 -7.08 -10.83 13.93
CA PRO A 71 -6.80 -10.16 15.20
C PRO A 71 -5.44 -9.45 15.26
N GLU A 72 -4.40 -10.03 14.65
CA GLU A 72 -3.04 -9.49 14.65
C GLU A 72 -2.89 -8.23 13.79
N LEU A 73 -3.51 -8.21 12.61
CA LEU A 73 -3.59 -7.04 11.75
C LEU A 73 -4.41 -5.94 12.43
N HIS A 74 -5.54 -6.28 13.04
CA HIS A 74 -6.36 -5.29 13.76
C HIS A 74 -5.58 -4.62 14.90
N SER A 75 -4.90 -5.42 15.73
CA SER A 75 -4.02 -4.92 16.80
C SER A 75 -2.90 -4.04 16.23
N THR A 76 -2.28 -4.48 15.14
CA THR A 76 -1.24 -3.72 14.45
C THR A 76 -1.72 -2.33 14.01
N VAL A 77 -2.92 -2.26 13.43
CA VAL A 77 -3.50 -0.99 12.94
C VAL A 77 -3.81 -0.08 14.13
N LEU A 78 -4.43 -0.61 15.18
CA LEU A 78 -4.72 0.13 16.42
C LEU A 78 -3.46 0.74 17.06
N ASN A 79 -2.37 -0.03 17.09
CA ASN A 79 -1.10 0.39 17.67
C ASN A 79 -0.22 1.21 16.71
N LYS A 80 -0.71 1.50 15.49
CA LYS A 80 0.03 2.20 14.41
C LYS A 80 1.33 1.52 14.02
N GLU A 81 1.46 0.23 14.29
CA GLU A 81 2.68 -0.54 14.10
C GLU A 81 2.99 -0.81 12.63
N PHE A 82 1.96 -0.85 11.76
CA PHE A 82 2.17 -0.94 10.32
C PHE A 82 2.89 0.30 9.77
N VAL A 83 2.46 1.49 10.20
CA VAL A 83 3.02 2.76 9.72
C VAL A 83 4.46 2.94 10.19
N THR A 84 4.78 2.48 11.40
CA THR A 84 6.12 2.55 11.99
C THR A 84 7.02 1.36 11.64
N SER A 85 6.49 0.34 10.95
CA SER A 85 7.28 -0.81 10.51
C SER A 85 8.40 -0.39 9.56
N GLU A 86 9.53 -1.09 9.60
CA GLU A 86 10.63 -0.86 8.67
C GLU A 86 10.38 -1.63 7.37
N LEU A 87 10.43 -0.94 6.22
CA LEU A 87 10.44 -1.60 4.92
C LEU A 87 11.88 -1.94 4.52
N VAL A 88 12.15 -3.21 4.25
CA VAL A 88 13.42 -3.69 3.73
C VAL A 88 13.25 -4.03 2.27
N LEU A 89 13.89 -3.27 1.38
CA LEU A 89 13.77 -3.47 -0.07
C LEU A 89 14.86 -4.42 -0.57
N ASN A 90 14.45 -5.58 -1.10
CA ASN A 90 15.32 -6.61 -1.65
C ASN A 90 15.13 -6.66 -3.17
N TYR A 91 16.14 -6.21 -3.93
CA TYR A 91 16.11 -6.28 -5.40
C TYR A 91 16.69 -7.62 -5.85
N VAL A 92 15.83 -8.50 -6.35
CA VAL A 92 16.13 -9.93 -6.52
C VAL A 92 15.64 -10.48 -7.86
N SER A 93 15.99 -11.74 -8.16
CA SER A 93 15.49 -12.45 -9.35
C SER A 93 13.99 -12.76 -9.25
N GLU A 94 13.35 -13.07 -10.39
CA GLU A 94 11.94 -13.51 -10.42
C GLU A 94 11.70 -14.74 -9.54
N ASP A 95 12.58 -15.75 -9.66
CA ASP A 95 12.45 -17.00 -8.92
C ASP A 95 12.54 -16.77 -7.41
N GLU A 96 13.36 -15.82 -6.97
CA GLU A 96 13.50 -15.45 -5.57
C GLU A 96 12.27 -14.69 -5.04
N VAL A 97 11.66 -13.79 -5.84
CA VAL A 97 10.37 -13.17 -5.47
C VAL A 97 9.31 -14.25 -5.21
N VAL A 98 9.19 -15.22 -6.12
CA VAL A 98 8.20 -16.30 -6.01
C VAL A 98 8.53 -17.23 -4.83
N ALA A 99 9.81 -17.55 -4.60
CA ALA A 99 10.23 -18.41 -3.50
C ALA A 99 9.94 -17.79 -2.12
N GLU A 100 10.21 -16.49 -1.95
CA GLU A 100 10.03 -15.81 -0.67
C GLU A 100 8.56 -15.45 -0.39
N CYS A 101 7.80 -15.10 -1.43
CA CYS A 101 6.43 -14.56 -1.27
C CYS A 101 5.33 -15.56 -1.59
N GLY A 102 5.63 -16.70 -2.22
CA GLY A 102 4.66 -17.72 -2.58
C GLY A 102 3.51 -17.17 -3.44
N GLY A 103 2.27 -17.33 -2.95
CA GLY A 103 1.06 -16.83 -3.62
C GLY A 103 0.88 -15.30 -3.54
N SER A 104 1.64 -14.62 -2.69
CA SER A 104 1.51 -13.19 -2.40
C SER A 104 2.42 -12.35 -3.30
N VAL A 105 2.33 -12.60 -4.61
CA VAL A 105 3.12 -11.92 -5.64
C VAL A 105 2.25 -11.03 -6.53
N VAL A 106 2.78 -9.85 -6.84
CA VAL A 106 2.20 -8.89 -7.78
C VAL A 106 2.64 -9.26 -9.20
N VAL A 107 1.69 -9.19 -10.13
CA VAL A 107 1.92 -9.46 -11.55
C VAL A 107 1.55 -8.22 -12.39
N ASP A 108 2.53 -7.58 -13.03
CA ASP A 108 2.35 -6.43 -13.94
C ASP A 108 2.05 -6.87 -15.37
N ARG A 109 0.81 -6.72 -15.82
CA ARG A 109 0.35 -7.19 -17.13
C ARG A 109 0.72 -6.28 -18.30
N GLY A 110 1.99 -5.89 -18.40
CA GLY A 110 2.56 -5.36 -19.64
C GLY A 110 2.84 -3.86 -19.68
N LYS A 111 2.88 -3.15 -18.55
CA LYS A 111 3.41 -1.77 -18.53
C LYS A 111 4.91 -1.70 -18.27
N THR A 112 5.48 -2.74 -17.69
CA THR A 112 6.92 -2.90 -17.51
C THR A 112 7.38 -4.10 -18.33
N VAL A 113 8.29 -3.86 -19.26
CA VAL A 113 8.87 -4.90 -20.09
C VAL A 113 9.99 -5.54 -19.29
N PHE A 114 9.76 -6.76 -18.82
CA PHE A 114 10.77 -7.62 -18.23
C PHE A 114 11.21 -8.68 -19.25
N TRP A 115 12.36 -9.29 -19.04
CA TRP A 115 12.87 -10.34 -19.94
C TRP A 115 12.18 -11.69 -19.72
N GLY A 116 11.46 -11.85 -18.60
CA GLY A 116 10.74 -13.07 -18.21
C GLY A 116 9.27 -12.83 -17.89
N ARG A 117 8.71 -13.57 -16.91
CA ARG A 117 7.28 -13.46 -16.56
C ARG A 117 6.94 -12.07 -16.03
N THR A 118 5.66 -11.77 -15.90
CA THR A 118 5.19 -10.45 -15.43
C THR A 118 5.21 -10.27 -13.90
N VAL A 119 5.81 -11.19 -13.14
CA VAL A 119 5.94 -11.05 -11.67
C VAL A 119 6.88 -9.89 -11.37
N THR A 120 6.46 -8.97 -10.49
CA THR A 120 7.17 -7.72 -10.24
C THR A 120 7.63 -7.55 -8.80
N CYS A 121 6.79 -7.92 -7.84
CA CYS A 121 7.03 -7.59 -6.45
C CYS A 121 6.27 -8.55 -5.53
N GLY A 122 6.74 -8.74 -4.30
CA GLY A 122 6.01 -9.41 -3.24
C GLY A 122 6.43 -8.85 -1.87
N ALA A 123 5.65 -9.14 -0.83
CA ALA A 123 5.92 -8.62 0.51
C ALA A 123 5.71 -9.70 1.57
N VAL A 124 6.55 -9.68 2.61
CA VAL A 124 6.49 -10.62 3.74
C VAL A 124 6.69 -9.86 5.06
N ALA A 125 5.74 -9.99 5.98
CA ALA A 125 5.91 -9.51 7.35
C ALA A 125 6.73 -10.51 8.17
N ARG A 126 8.00 -10.16 8.44
CA ARG A 126 8.92 -11.05 9.16
C ARG A 126 8.53 -11.18 10.62
N GLY A 127 8.64 -12.39 11.15
CA GLY A 127 8.22 -12.70 12.52
C GLY A 127 6.70 -12.84 12.71
N GLY A 128 5.91 -12.82 11.62
CA GLY A 128 4.49 -13.19 11.66
C GLY A 128 3.59 -12.27 12.46
N TRP A 129 4.02 -11.04 12.78
CA TRP A 129 3.28 -10.11 13.63
C TRP A 129 2.02 -9.51 12.98
N LEU A 130 1.80 -9.75 11.69
CA LEU A 130 0.52 -9.49 10.99
C LEU A 130 -0.42 -10.71 10.99
N GLY A 131 -0.04 -11.81 11.64
CA GLY A 131 -0.80 -13.05 11.61
C GLY A 131 -0.73 -13.79 10.27
N ALA A 132 -1.43 -14.93 10.25
CA ALA A 132 -1.55 -15.80 9.08
C ALA A 132 -2.50 -15.22 8.04
N GLU A 133 -2.33 -15.65 6.79
CA GLU A 133 -3.28 -15.36 5.71
C GLU A 133 -4.62 -16.08 5.97
N VAL A 134 -5.70 -15.49 5.48
CA VAL A 134 -7.06 -16.04 5.54
C VAL A 134 -7.43 -16.63 4.17
N GLU A 135 -8.16 -17.75 4.20
CA GLU A 135 -8.52 -18.47 2.97
C GLU A 135 -9.63 -17.76 2.17
N SER A 136 -10.59 -17.15 2.85
CA SER A 136 -11.77 -16.45 2.31
C SER A 136 -11.54 -14.93 2.18
N ASN A 137 -10.58 -14.53 1.36
CA ASN A 137 -10.28 -13.11 1.12
C ASN A 137 -11.00 -12.53 -0.12
N ILE A 138 -10.99 -11.21 -0.24
CA ILE A 138 -11.70 -10.45 -1.29
C ILE A 138 -10.99 -10.40 -2.65
N LEU A 139 -9.78 -10.96 -2.76
CA LEU A 139 -8.99 -10.79 -3.97
C LEU A 139 -9.62 -11.57 -5.13
N SER A 140 -9.98 -10.84 -6.19
CA SER A 140 -10.33 -11.50 -7.45
C SER A 140 -9.11 -12.22 -8.00
N LYS A 141 -9.27 -13.53 -8.25
CA LYS A 141 -8.29 -14.35 -8.97
C LYS A 141 -8.37 -14.12 -10.49
N GLU A 142 -9.37 -13.36 -10.95
CA GLU A 142 -9.62 -13.17 -12.38
C GLU A 142 -8.72 -12.11 -13.01
N VAL A 143 -8.42 -12.34 -14.28
CA VAL A 143 -7.62 -11.41 -15.08
C VAL A 143 -8.50 -10.24 -15.50
N VAL A 144 -8.44 -9.13 -14.77
CA VAL A 144 -9.17 -7.93 -15.19
C VAL A 144 -8.53 -7.30 -16.43
N ALA A 145 -9.32 -7.15 -17.49
CA ALA A 145 -8.89 -6.62 -18.79
C ALA A 145 -8.66 -5.10 -18.79
N SER A 146 -9.34 -4.35 -17.91
CA SER A 146 -9.17 -2.91 -17.78
C SER A 146 -9.39 -2.41 -16.35
N VAL A 147 -8.56 -1.45 -15.92
CA VAL A 147 -8.67 -0.81 -14.61
C VAL A 147 -9.46 0.48 -14.74
N SER A 148 -10.68 0.51 -14.22
CA SER A 148 -11.59 1.67 -14.25
C SER A 148 -11.52 2.55 -13.00
N VAL A 149 -11.00 2.02 -11.89
CA VAL A 149 -10.82 2.72 -10.62
C VAL A 149 -9.36 2.64 -10.21
N MET A 150 -8.79 3.76 -9.77
CA MET A 150 -7.39 3.86 -9.35
C MET A 150 -7.28 4.69 -8.07
N GLN A 151 -6.21 4.42 -7.33
CA GLN A 151 -5.73 5.29 -6.26
C GLN A 151 -4.67 6.25 -6.80
N GLY A 152 -4.81 7.54 -6.53
CA GLY A 152 -3.78 8.53 -6.79
C GLY A 152 -2.79 8.61 -5.64
N ILE A 153 -1.50 8.65 -5.95
CA ILE A 153 -0.42 8.89 -4.99
C ILE A 153 0.37 10.09 -5.50
N PHE A 154 0.36 11.17 -4.73
CA PHE A 154 0.94 12.44 -5.11
C PHE A 154 2.12 12.75 -4.21
N VAL A 155 3.28 12.99 -4.81
CA VAL A 155 4.53 13.25 -4.09
C VAL A 155 5.10 14.63 -4.43
N ASN A 156 5.38 15.44 -3.42
CA ASN A 156 6.14 16.68 -3.59
C ASN A 156 7.65 16.40 -3.51
N THR A 157 8.25 16.21 -4.68
CA THR A 157 9.71 16.02 -4.84
C THR A 157 10.52 17.29 -4.60
N GLY A 158 9.88 18.43 -4.35
CA GLY A 158 10.53 19.64 -3.85
C GLY A 158 10.77 19.60 -2.34
N THR A 159 10.02 18.79 -1.60
CA THR A 159 10.12 18.67 -0.14
C THR A 159 10.78 17.35 0.28
N ILE A 160 10.50 16.25 -0.42
CA ILE A 160 11.06 14.93 -0.13
C ILE A 160 12.11 14.62 -1.18
N ALA A 161 13.37 14.51 -0.76
CA ALA A 161 14.51 14.41 -1.66
C ALA A 161 15.04 12.98 -1.88
N PHE A 162 14.74 12.06 -0.95
CA PHE A 162 15.31 10.71 -0.98
C PHE A 162 14.29 9.68 -1.49
N ASP A 163 14.66 8.94 -2.53
CA ASP A 163 13.83 7.91 -3.15
C ASP A 163 13.34 6.86 -2.14
N SER A 164 14.20 6.43 -1.21
CA SER A 164 13.84 5.46 -0.17
C SER A 164 12.75 6.00 0.76
N GLN A 165 12.80 7.28 1.14
CA GLN A 165 11.76 7.92 1.94
C GLN A 165 10.46 8.06 1.16
N ILE A 166 10.54 8.39 -0.14
CA ILE A 166 9.36 8.45 -1.01
C ILE A 166 8.70 7.07 -1.09
N ILE A 167 9.47 6.01 -1.35
CA ILE A 167 8.95 4.64 -1.42
C ILE A 167 8.27 4.25 -0.12
N ASP A 168 8.92 4.48 1.02
CA ASP A 168 8.39 4.13 2.34
C ASP A 168 7.08 4.87 2.65
N MET A 169 7.12 6.20 2.59
CA MET A 169 5.98 7.04 2.96
C MET A 169 4.81 6.86 2.00
N ALA A 170 5.06 6.89 0.69
CA ALA A 170 4.01 6.79 -0.32
C ALA A 170 3.30 5.43 -0.28
N SER A 171 4.07 4.35 -0.11
CA SER A 171 3.52 3.00 -0.17
C SER A 171 2.74 2.64 1.09
N LYS A 172 3.22 3.06 2.27
CA LYS A 172 2.44 2.92 3.50
C LYS A 172 1.20 3.79 3.48
N LEU A 173 1.29 5.03 2.99
CA LEU A 173 0.14 5.94 2.92
C LEU A 173 -0.98 5.38 2.04
N SER A 174 -0.63 4.76 0.91
CA SER A 174 -1.58 4.07 0.02
C SER A 174 -2.41 3.01 0.77
N VAL A 175 -1.76 2.22 1.64
CA VAL A 175 -2.43 1.18 2.43
C VAL A 175 -3.13 1.76 3.67
N SER A 176 -2.58 2.80 4.28
CA SER A 176 -3.23 3.51 5.39
C SER A 176 -4.57 4.11 4.98
N ALA A 177 -4.68 4.67 3.77
CA ALA A 177 -5.95 5.14 3.23
C ALA A 177 -6.99 4.02 3.10
N PHE A 178 -6.57 2.77 2.89
CA PHE A 178 -7.48 1.63 2.93
C PHE A 178 -7.94 1.29 4.35
N PHE A 179 -7.07 1.45 5.36
CA PHE A 179 -7.45 1.22 6.75
C PHE A 179 -8.52 2.21 7.25
N GLU A 180 -8.63 3.39 6.66
CA GLU A 180 -9.67 4.38 6.99
C GLU A 180 -11.09 3.87 6.70
N ALA A 181 -11.24 2.86 5.83
CA ALA A 181 -12.54 2.21 5.59
C ALA A 181 -13.01 1.29 6.72
N PHE A 182 -12.15 0.97 7.70
CA PHE A 182 -12.47 0.07 8.80
C PHE A 182 -12.87 0.83 10.06
N ASP A 183 -13.93 0.35 10.71
CA ASP A 183 -14.24 0.70 12.08
C ASP A 183 -13.17 0.07 13.00
N LEU A 184 -12.36 0.93 13.61
CA LEU A 184 -11.27 0.51 14.49
C LEU A 184 -11.75 -0.19 15.77
N SER A 185 -13.00 -0.01 16.19
CA SER A 185 -13.51 -0.69 17.38
C SER A 185 -13.81 -2.18 17.13
N THR A 186 -14.19 -2.51 15.90
CA THR A 186 -14.60 -3.87 15.50
C THR A 186 -13.60 -4.54 14.56
N GLY A 187 -12.72 -3.78 13.91
CA GLY A 187 -11.83 -4.27 12.86
C GLY A 187 -12.57 -4.65 11.58
N GLN A 188 -13.78 -4.10 11.37
CA GLN A 188 -14.65 -4.44 10.25
C GLN A 188 -14.86 -3.25 9.31
N ALA A 189 -15.02 -3.54 8.02
CA ALA A 189 -15.39 -2.59 6.99
C ALA A 189 -16.60 -3.13 6.21
N ILE A 190 -17.66 -2.32 6.09
CA ILE A 190 -18.78 -2.62 5.21
C ILE A 190 -18.48 -1.98 3.86
N VAL A 191 -18.26 -2.80 2.84
CA VAL A 191 -17.89 -2.34 1.50
C VAL A 191 -19.04 -2.58 0.53
N SER A 192 -19.68 -1.51 0.07
CA SER A 192 -20.72 -1.59 -0.96
C SER A 192 -20.15 -2.10 -2.28
N LYS A 193 -20.81 -3.08 -2.92
CA LYS A 193 -20.43 -3.65 -4.22
C LYS A 193 -20.51 -2.63 -5.38
N THR A 194 -21.21 -1.52 -5.19
CA THR A 194 -21.27 -0.41 -6.17
C THR A 194 -20.21 0.66 -5.94
N SER A 195 -19.48 0.61 -4.82
CA SER A 195 -18.45 1.60 -4.47
C SER A 195 -17.21 1.50 -5.35
N ASN A 196 -16.47 2.62 -5.44
CA ASN A 196 -15.14 2.61 -6.05
C ASN A 196 -14.16 1.74 -5.24
N LEU A 197 -14.27 1.72 -3.91
CA LEU A 197 -13.46 0.86 -3.06
C LEU A 197 -13.62 -0.61 -3.46
N TYR A 198 -14.84 -1.16 -3.52
CA TYR A 198 -15.07 -2.55 -3.96
C TYR A 198 -14.47 -2.84 -5.33
N ARG A 199 -14.71 -1.95 -6.30
CA ARG A 199 -14.15 -2.08 -7.66
C ARG A 199 -12.64 -2.06 -7.65
N TRP A 200 -12.02 -1.22 -6.82
CA TRP A 200 -10.57 -1.17 -6.70
C TRP A 200 -10.00 -2.45 -6.06
N LEU A 201 -10.65 -2.94 -5.01
CA LEU A 201 -10.28 -4.17 -4.32
C LEU A 201 -10.39 -5.42 -5.22
N THR A 202 -11.36 -5.44 -6.12
CA THR A 202 -11.63 -6.57 -7.02
C THR A 202 -10.96 -6.45 -8.39
N ASN A 203 -10.44 -5.26 -8.76
CA ASN A 203 -9.83 -5.00 -10.06
C ASN A 203 -8.33 -4.66 -10.01
N GLY A 204 -7.57 -5.38 -9.19
CA GLY A 204 -6.11 -5.34 -9.22
C GLY A 204 -5.49 -4.08 -8.61
N TYR A 205 -6.23 -3.35 -7.76
CA TYR A 205 -5.67 -2.31 -6.88
C TYR A 205 -4.93 -1.19 -7.60
N GLY A 206 -5.42 -0.77 -8.77
CA GLY A 206 -4.74 0.17 -9.65
C GLY A 206 -4.21 1.42 -8.96
N LYS A 207 -3.00 1.86 -9.34
CA LYS A 207 -2.33 3.05 -8.78
C LYS A 207 -1.82 3.96 -9.89
N THR A 208 -1.88 5.25 -9.63
CA THR A 208 -1.20 6.27 -10.43
C THR A 208 -0.35 7.10 -9.49
N VAL A 209 0.97 7.08 -9.72
CA VAL A 209 1.94 7.80 -8.90
C VAL A 209 2.46 8.99 -9.68
N VAL A 210 2.27 10.18 -9.13
CA VAL A 210 2.68 11.43 -9.76
C VAL A 210 3.48 12.29 -8.81
N ARG A 211 4.22 13.21 -9.39
CA ARG A 211 4.99 14.21 -8.68
C ARG A 211 4.67 15.63 -9.12
N SER A 212 4.89 16.53 -8.16
CA SER A 212 5.07 17.96 -8.36
C SER A 212 6.33 18.38 -7.59
N LYS A 213 6.87 19.56 -7.92
CA LYS A 213 7.88 20.25 -7.10
C LYS A 213 7.31 21.44 -6.31
N LYS A 214 6.06 21.81 -6.57
CA LYS A 214 5.42 23.00 -6.02
C LYS A 214 4.37 22.58 -4.98
N GLY A 215 4.59 22.92 -3.72
CA GLY A 215 3.67 22.62 -2.61
C GLY A 215 2.27 23.23 -2.83
N ILE A 216 2.19 24.50 -3.22
CA ILE A 216 0.91 25.17 -3.54
C ILE A 216 0.13 24.43 -4.63
N HIS A 217 0.81 23.85 -5.62
CA HIS A 217 0.12 23.07 -6.64
C HIS A 217 -0.42 21.75 -6.08
N MET A 218 0.31 21.12 -5.17
CA MET A 218 -0.12 19.89 -4.48
C MET A 218 -1.33 20.13 -3.59
N GLU A 219 -1.36 21.26 -2.87
CA GLU A 219 -2.53 21.69 -2.09
C GLU A 219 -3.73 21.92 -3.00
N ALA A 220 -3.56 22.67 -4.10
CA ALA A 220 -4.64 22.89 -5.06
C ALA A 220 -5.16 21.59 -5.71
N LEU A 221 -4.30 20.59 -5.93
CA LEU A 221 -4.74 19.27 -6.40
C LEU A 221 -5.57 18.53 -5.35
N ALA A 222 -5.13 18.56 -4.09
CA ALA A 222 -5.85 17.95 -2.97
C ALA A 222 -7.23 18.60 -2.78
N ASP A 223 -7.30 19.93 -2.77
CA ASP A 223 -8.55 20.69 -2.68
C ASP A 223 -9.47 20.39 -3.87
N GLY A 224 -8.91 20.35 -5.08
CA GLY A 224 -9.65 20.05 -6.30
C GLY A 224 -10.28 18.66 -6.28
N LEU A 225 -9.54 17.65 -5.81
CA LEU A 225 -10.04 16.29 -5.66
C LEU A 225 -11.10 16.19 -4.55
N ALA A 226 -10.88 16.85 -3.42
CA ALA A 226 -11.86 16.90 -2.33
C ALA A 226 -13.19 17.56 -2.76
N ASN A 227 -13.12 18.61 -3.60
CA ASN A 227 -14.31 19.24 -4.18
C ASN A 227 -15.09 18.33 -5.14
N GLU A 228 -14.43 17.35 -5.75
CA GLU A 228 -15.04 16.30 -6.55
C GLU A 228 -15.55 15.12 -5.67
N GLY A 229 -15.48 15.27 -4.35
CA GLY A 229 -15.92 14.28 -3.37
C GLY A 229 -14.97 13.11 -3.21
N VAL A 230 -13.68 13.28 -3.53
CA VAL A 230 -12.63 12.26 -3.33
C VAL A 230 -11.93 12.52 -2.00
N GLU A 231 -12.04 11.57 -1.08
CA GLU A 231 -11.31 11.62 0.20
C GLU A 231 -9.79 11.53 -0.01
N ILE A 232 -9.05 12.21 0.87
CA ILE A 232 -7.59 12.29 0.84
C ILE A 232 -6.99 11.91 2.18
N SER A 233 -5.92 11.14 2.15
CA SER A 233 -5.14 10.76 3.33
C SER A 233 -3.72 11.30 3.18
N GLY A 234 -3.16 11.85 4.26
CA GLY A 234 -1.79 12.37 4.30
C GLY A 234 -1.73 13.89 4.51
N LEU A 235 -0.61 14.49 4.13
CA LEU A 235 -0.35 15.92 4.32
C LEU A 235 -0.29 16.62 2.97
N ALA A 236 -1.34 17.37 2.66
CA ALA A 236 -1.41 18.24 1.49
C ALA A 236 -0.16 19.16 1.44
N GLY A 237 0.35 19.41 0.23
CA GLY A 237 1.61 20.13 0.02
C GLY A 237 2.89 19.27 0.13
N HIS A 238 2.83 18.08 0.73
CA HIS A 238 3.99 17.18 0.90
C HIS A 238 3.76 15.86 0.18
N ILE A 239 2.85 15.04 0.70
CA ILE A 239 2.51 13.74 0.14
C ILE A 239 1.10 13.38 0.57
N PHE A 240 0.29 12.97 -0.40
CA PHE A 240 -1.08 12.50 -0.12
C PHE A 240 -1.45 11.36 -1.06
N ALA A 241 -2.34 10.50 -0.58
CA ALA A 241 -3.02 9.50 -1.39
C ALA A 241 -4.51 9.83 -1.43
N THR A 242 -5.17 9.48 -2.52
CA THR A 242 -6.63 9.56 -2.60
C THR A 242 -7.23 8.25 -2.08
N GLU A 243 -8.51 8.26 -1.73
CA GLU A 243 -9.30 7.05 -1.83
C GLU A 243 -9.37 6.56 -3.30
N PRO A 244 -9.76 5.30 -3.56
CA PRO A 244 -9.95 4.85 -4.93
C PRO A 244 -11.05 5.64 -5.65
N CYS A 245 -10.72 6.22 -6.79
CA CYS A 245 -11.65 7.02 -7.59
C CYS A 245 -11.62 6.62 -9.07
N LYS A 246 -12.57 7.13 -9.85
CA LYS A 246 -12.63 6.84 -11.29
C LYS A 246 -11.34 7.29 -11.96
N LYS A 247 -10.77 6.41 -12.79
CA LYS A 247 -9.53 6.69 -13.50
C LYS A 247 -9.61 7.98 -14.33
N GLU A 248 -10.74 8.21 -14.99
CA GLU A 248 -10.94 9.37 -15.86
C GLU A 248 -10.90 10.68 -15.05
N LEU A 249 -11.48 10.68 -13.85
CA LEU A 249 -11.39 11.80 -12.92
C LEU A 249 -9.94 12.04 -12.52
N LEU A 250 -9.23 11.01 -12.09
CA LEU A 250 -7.83 11.15 -11.68
C LEU A 250 -6.95 11.65 -12.83
N GLU A 251 -7.24 11.26 -14.07
CA GLU A 251 -6.52 11.72 -15.27
C GLU A 251 -6.66 13.23 -15.52
N THR A 252 -7.77 13.88 -15.15
CA THR A 252 -7.93 15.34 -15.31
C THR A 252 -6.98 16.12 -14.41
N PHE A 253 -6.67 15.59 -13.22
CA PHE A 253 -5.75 16.20 -12.24
C PHE A 253 -4.28 15.80 -12.47
N THR A 254 -4.03 14.62 -13.02
CA THR A 254 -2.67 14.06 -13.17
C THR A 254 -2.04 14.31 -14.54
N ARG A 255 -2.82 14.57 -15.60
CA ARG A 255 -2.30 14.86 -16.95
C ARG A 255 -2.20 16.36 -17.24
N THR A 256 -1.51 17.09 -16.37
CA THR A 256 -1.33 18.55 -16.53
C THR A 256 0.12 18.91 -16.88
N LYS A 257 0.40 20.17 -17.19
CA LYS A 257 1.77 20.65 -17.38
C LYS A 257 2.58 20.73 -16.08
N HIS A 258 1.91 20.69 -14.93
CA HIS A 258 2.50 20.87 -13.60
C HIS A 258 2.63 19.57 -12.80
N THR A 259 1.94 18.52 -13.24
CA THR A 259 2.08 17.15 -12.76
C THR A 259 2.86 16.30 -13.75
N ARG A 260 3.68 15.39 -13.24
CA ARG A 260 4.42 14.40 -14.04
C ARG A 260 4.30 13.05 -13.37
N LEU A 261 4.38 11.97 -14.15
CA LEU A 261 4.66 10.66 -13.57
C LEU A 261 5.97 10.76 -12.78
N LEU A 262 5.95 10.16 -11.59
CA LEU A 262 7.15 9.99 -10.76
C LEU A 262 8.03 8.89 -11.34
#